data_AF-A0A920LTY5-F1
#
_entry.id   AF-A0A920LTY5-F1
#
_cell.length_a   1.000
_cell.length_b   1.000
_cell.length_c   1.000
_cell.angle_alpha   90.00
_cell.angle_beta   90.00
_cell.angle_gamma   90.00
#
_symmetry.space_group_name_H-M   'P 1'
#
loop_
_entity.id
_entity.type
_entity.pdbx_description
1 polymer ?
#
loop_
_entity_poly.entity_id
_entity_poly.type
_entity_poly.pdbx_seq_one_letter_code
_entity_poly.pdbx_strand_id
1 'polypeptide(L)'
;MVFETAEQALAARNAIDSGTEFGEVAETLLGLTNEDIFLGELTFNDLDVSMADSIFNAEAGTLVGPIESLFGYNLAIVDVIILGSNDSFDDVKEQINVTLGMEKAIDLVYEKINLIEDALGTGSTLEEVAVQNGLTTQTINNLDKQGNNIDGEAFVGPESDIVSMTDFLETSWSTDIEEVSTLIDAGNDTFFVLKPIRR
;
A
#
# COMPACT_ATOMS: atom_id res chain seq x y z
N MET A 1 -28.89 -2.56 18.12
CA MET A 1 -30.13 -1.78 18.36
C MET A 1 -30.13 -1.23 19.77
N VAL A 2 -30.67 -0.03 19.99
CA VAL A 2 -30.77 0.61 21.30
C VAL A 2 -32.22 1.04 21.54
N PHE A 3 -32.75 0.77 22.72
CA PHE A 3 -34.11 1.11 23.14
C PHE A 3 -34.08 2.02 24.36
N GLU A 4 -35.05 2.92 24.49
CA GLU A 4 -35.12 3.85 25.62
C GLU A 4 -35.46 3.13 26.94
N THR A 5 -36.21 2.03 26.87
CA THR A 5 -36.71 1.30 28.05
C THR A 5 -36.42 -0.20 28.00
N ALA A 6 -36.29 -0.82 29.17
CA ALA A 6 -36.11 -2.26 29.31
C ALA A 6 -37.28 -3.06 28.71
N GLU A 7 -38.51 -2.56 28.85
CA GLU A 7 -39.71 -3.22 28.32
C GLU A 7 -39.71 -3.28 26.79
N GLN A 8 -39.30 -2.20 26.11
CA GLN A 8 -39.16 -2.19 24.67
C GLN A 8 -38.07 -3.17 24.19
N ALA A 9 -36.92 -3.18 24.86
CA ALA A 9 -35.85 -4.11 24.51
C ALA A 9 -36.25 -5.57 24.75
N LEU A 10 -36.99 -5.87 25.83
CA LEU A 10 -37.52 -7.22 26.08
C LEU A 10 -38.55 -7.64 25.04
N ALA A 11 -39.45 -6.73 24.63
CA ALA A 11 -40.40 -7.00 23.57
C ALA A 11 -39.70 -7.30 22.23
N ALA A 12 -38.69 -6.51 21.88
CA ALA A 12 -37.86 -6.73 20.69
C ALA A 12 -37.12 -8.09 20.75
N ARG A 13 -36.51 -8.42 21.89
CA ARG A 13 -35.85 -9.72 22.10
C ARG A 13 -36.83 -10.88 21.91
N ASN A 14 -38.00 -10.81 22.54
CA ASN A 14 -39.00 -11.88 22.44
C ASN A 14 -39.51 -12.07 21.00
N ALA A 15 -39.61 -11.00 20.20
CA ALA A 15 -39.96 -11.10 18.79
C ALA A 15 -38.88 -11.84 17.99
N ILE A 16 -37.61 -11.51 18.22
CA ILE A 16 -36.48 -12.19 17.57
C ILE A 16 -36.40 -13.66 17.99
N ASP A 17 -36.54 -13.94 19.28
CA ASP A 17 -36.57 -15.31 19.82
C ASP A 17 -37.77 -16.13 19.28
N SER A 18 -38.85 -15.44 18.84
CA SER A 18 -40.02 -16.05 18.20
C SER A 18 -39.89 -16.22 16.68
N GLY A 19 -38.77 -15.80 16.09
CA GLY A 19 -38.44 -16.00 14.67
C GLY A 19 -38.57 -14.77 13.77
N THR A 20 -38.83 -13.57 14.31
CA THR A 20 -38.74 -12.33 13.53
C THR A 20 -37.27 -11.96 13.27
N GLU A 21 -36.93 -11.50 12.07
CA GLU A 21 -35.56 -11.14 11.74
C GLU A 21 -35.09 -9.90 12.51
N PHE A 22 -33.80 -9.85 12.88
CA PHE A 22 -33.21 -8.73 13.63
C PHE A 22 -33.39 -7.39 12.90
N GLY A 23 -33.19 -7.38 11.57
CA GLY A 23 -33.41 -6.19 10.74
C GLY A 23 -34.87 -5.76 10.67
N GLU A 24 -35.82 -6.69 10.60
CA GLU A 24 -37.25 -6.39 10.59
C GLU A 24 -37.72 -5.76 11.90
N VAL A 25 -37.19 -6.21 13.04
CA VAL A 25 -37.45 -5.61 14.35
C VAL A 25 -36.86 -4.19 14.43
N ALA A 26 -35.66 -3.99 13.90
CA ALA A 26 -35.03 -2.67 13.84
C ALA A 26 -35.83 -1.67 12.99
N GLU A 27 -36.31 -2.11 11.82
CA GLU A 27 -37.11 -1.30 10.91
C GLU A 27 -38.47 -0.97 11.54
N THR A 28 -39.15 -1.98 12.09
CA THR A 28 -40.52 -1.83 12.61
C THR A 28 -40.58 -1.00 13.88
N LEU A 29 -39.63 -1.19 14.81
CA LEU A 29 -39.67 -0.55 16.14
C LEU A 29 -38.83 0.73 16.23
N LEU A 30 -37.76 0.84 15.44
CA LEU A 30 -36.81 1.95 15.52
C LEU A 30 -36.70 2.74 14.21
N GLY A 31 -37.29 2.26 13.11
CA GLY A 31 -37.17 2.90 11.80
C GLY A 31 -35.75 2.83 11.23
N LEU A 32 -34.94 1.87 11.69
CA LEU A 32 -33.54 1.71 11.29
C LEU A 32 -33.43 0.71 10.14
N THR A 33 -32.57 1.00 9.18
CA THR A 33 -32.24 0.10 8.09
C THR A 33 -31.19 -0.93 8.50
N ASN A 34 -30.95 -1.94 7.66
CA ASN A 34 -29.86 -2.90 7.87
C ASN A 34 -28.47 -2.23 7.90
N GLU A 35 -28.27 -1.13 7.16
CA GLU A 35 -27.02 -0.36 7.19
C GLU A 35 -26.84 0.36 8.54
N ASP A 36 -27.92 0.91 9.11
CA ASP A 36 -27.86 1.63 10.40
C ASP A 36 -27.52 0.72 11.59
N ILE A 37 -27.83 -0.57 11.48
CA ILE A 37 -27.58 -1.56 12.55
C ILE A 37 -26.32 -2.41 12.30
N PHE A 38 -25.67 -2.25 11.15
CA PHE A 38 -24.43 -2.96 10.82
C PHE A 38 -23.23 -2.18 11.34
N LEU A 39 -22.58 -2.71 12.37
CA LEU A 39 -21.44 -2.04 13.01
C LEU A 39 -20.07 -2.40 12.41
N GLY A 40 -20.03 -3.35 11.47
CA GLY A 40 -18.78 -3.84 10.91
C GLY A 40 -17.93 -4.63 11.91
N GLU A 41 -16.62 -4.63 11.68
CA GLU A 41 -15.65 -5.29 12.54
C GLU A 41 -15.31 -4.39 13.74
N LEU A 42 -15.57 -4.90 14.94
CA LEU A 42 -15.26 -4.21 16.19
C LEU A 42 -14.34 -5.06 17.06
N THR A 43 -13.39 -4.40 17.73
CA THR A 43 -12.56 -5.00 18.77
C THR A 43 -13.22 -4.85 20.14
N PHE A 44 -12.69 -5.58 21.13
CA PHE A 44 -13.20 -5.51 22.51
C PHE A 44 -13.20 -4.08 23.07
N ASN A 45 -12.23 -3.26 22.66
CA ASN A 45 -12.08 -1.89 23.13
C ASN A 45 -12.98 -0.88 22.41
N ASP A 46 -13.58 -1.25 21.29
CA ASP A 46 -14.51 -0.38 20.54
C ASP A 46 -15.92 -0.40 21.15
N LEU A 47 -16.21 -1.36 22.04
CA LEU A 47 -17.49 -1.52 22.72
C LEU A 47 -17.50 -0.82 24.08
N ASP A 48 -18.67 -0.36 24.49
CA ASP A 48 -18.88 0.10 25.87
C ASP A 48 -18.58 -1.02 26.87
N VAL A 49 -17.92 -0.68 27.98
CA VAL A 49 -17.52 -1.64 29.03
C VAL A 49 -18.71 -2.44 29.57
N SER A 50 -19.92 -1.86 29.60
CA SER A 50 -21.14 -2.56 30.00
C SER A 50 -21.54 -3.70 29.05
N MET A 51 -21.12 -3.65 27.79
CA MET A 51 -21.52 -4.58 26.73
C MET A 51 -20.40 -5.50 26.28
N ALA A 52 -19.14 -5.06 26.33
CA ALA A 52 -17.99 -5.73 25.74
C ALA A 52 -17.90 -7.22 26.14
N ASP A 53 -17.96 -7.51 27.44
CA ASP A 53 -17.90 -8.88 27.95
C ASP A 53 -19.07 -9.74 27.46
N SER A 54 -20.28 -9.20 27.43
CA SER A 54 -21.47 -9.97 27.02
C SER A 54 -21.45 -10.28 25.53
N ILE A 55 -20.95 -9.36 24.71
CA ILE A 55 -20.84 -9.54 23.26
C ILE A 55 -19.69 -10.49 22.92
N PHE A 56 -18.51 -10.31 23.49
CA PHE A 56 -17.32 -11.13 23.18
C PHE A 56 -17.37 -12.55 23.76
N ASN A 57 -18.20 -12.81 24.78
CA ASN A 57 -18.45 -14.16 25.28
C ASN A 57 -19.61 -14.88 24.58
N ALA A 58 -20.33 -14.21 23.67
CA ALA A 58 -21.44 -14.82 22.94
C ALA A 58 -20.94 -15.64 21.75
N GLU A 59 -21.70 -16.69 21.40
CA GLU A 59 -21.44 -17.46 20.18
C GLU A 59 -21.96 -16.70 18.96
N ALA A 60 -21.31 -16.91 17.80
CA ALA A 60 -21.80 -16.38 16.53
C ALA A 60 -23.25 -16.83 16.26
N GLY A 61 -24.07 -15.91 15.75
CA GLY A 61 -25.51 -16.03 15.58
C GLY A 61 -26.35 -15.77 16.83
N THR A 62 -25.75 -15.56 18.01
CA THR A 62 -26.51 -15.39 19.25
C THR A 62 -26.96 -13.95 19.47
N LEU A 63 -28.22 -13.79 19.88
CA LEU A 63 -28.77 -12.52 20.35
C LEU A 63 -28.34 -12.23 21.81
N VAL A 64 -27.64 -11.12 21.98
CA VAL A 64 -27.10 -10.62 23.24
C VAL A 64 -27.95 -9.45 23.77
N GLY A 65 -28.21 -9.45 25.08
CA GLY A 65 -28.95 -8.40 25.79
C GLY A 65 -30.40 -8.75 26.16
N PRO A 66 -31.24 -7.81 26.62
CA PRO A 66 -30.96 -6.38 26.73
C PRO A 66 -29.83 -6.07 27.71
N ILE A 67 -28.85 -5.27 27.28
CA ILE A 67 -27.78 -4.74 28.14
C ILE A 67 -28.03 -3.26 28.41
N GLU A 68 -28.12 -2.88 29.68
CA GLU A 68 -28.23 -1.48 30.08
C GLU A 68 -26.90 -0.76 29.84
N SER A 69 -26.93 0.33 29.08
CA SER A 69 -25.82 1.26 28.86
C SER A 69 -26.26 2.71 29.11
N LEU A 70 -25.32 3.65 29.04
CA LEU A 70 -25.59 5.09 29.18
C LEU A 70 -26.60 5.63 28.17
N PHE A 71 -26.78 4.95 27.03
CA PHE A 71 -27.66 5.37 25.95
C PHE A 71 -28.98 4.61 25.89
N GLY A 72 -29.24 3.70 26.85
CA GLY A 72 -30.44 2.89 26.92
C GLY A 72 -30.15 1.39 26.97
N TYR A 73 -31.07 0.58 26.46
CA TYR A 73 -31.02 -0.88 26.50
C TYR A 73 -30.65 -1.44 25.13
N ASN A 74 -29.55 -2.18 25.07
CA ASN A 74 -28.93 -2.60 23.82
C ASN A 74 -29.23 -4.07 23.52
N LEU A 75 -29.58 -4.35 22.26
CA LEU A 75 -29.59 -5.68 21.69
C LEU A 75 -28.56 -5.75 20.56
N ALA A 76 -27.73 -6.77 20.59
CA ALA A 76 -26.71 -7.03 19.58
C ALA A 76 -26.77 -8.48 19.12
N ILE A 77 -26.45 -8.73 17.86
CA ILE A 77 -26.23 -10.08 17.34
C ILE A 77 -24.77 -10.16 16.90
N VAL A 78 -24.07 -11.22 17.33
CA VAL A 78 -22.69 -11.46 16.88
C VAL A 78 -22.78 -12.23 15.57
N ASP A 79 -22.45 -11.61 14.44
CA ASP A 79 -22.52 -12.29 13.14
C ASP A 79 -21.35 -13.26 12.96
N VAL A 80 -20.13 -12.74 13.06
CA VAL A 80 -18.88 -13.49 12.88
C VAL A 80 -17.92 -13.18 14.02
N ILE A 81 -17.22 -14.23 14.50
CA ILE A 81 -16.11 -14.09 15.44
C ILE A 81 -14.80 -14.21 14.66
N ILE A 82 -14.02 -13.14 14.64
CA ILE A 82 -12.69 -13.11 14.04
C ILE A 82 -11.68 -13.28 15.19
N LEU A 83 -10.97 -14.41 15.20
CA LEU A 83 -9.93 -14.64 16.18
C LEU A 83 -8.74 -13.70 15.90
N GLY A 84 -8.26 -13.02 16.95
CA GLY A 84 -7.04 -12.23 16.83
C GLY A 84 -5.87 -13.11 16.40
N SER A 85 -5.05 -12.60 15.47
CA SER A 85 -3.76 -13.24 15.21
C SER A 85 -2.81 -12.97 16.37
N ASN A 86 -2.07 -14.00 16.79
CA ASN A 86 -1.01 -13.88 17.77
C ASN A 86 0.30 -14.39 17.17
N ASP A 87 0.58 -13.94 15.94
CA ASP A 87 1.84 -14.24 15.28
C ASP A 87 2.98 -13.80 16.19
N SER A 88 3.85 -14.73 16.56
CA SER A 88 5.01 -14.41 17.37
C SER A 88 6.01 -13.61 16.56
N PHE A 89 6.93 -12.91 17.22
CA PHE A 89 8.02 -12.24 16.51
C PHE A 89 8.78 -13.21 15.59
N ASP A 90 8.99 -14.46 16.02
CA ASP A 90 9.69 -15.47 15.22
C ASP A 90 8.90 -15.85 13.95
N ASP A 91 7.56 -15.82 14.00
CA ASP A 91 6.70 -16.12 12.86
C ASP A 91 6.75 -15.03 11.78
N VAL A 92 6.89 -13.77 12.19
CA VAL A 92 6.93 -12.61 11.26
C VAL A 92 8.32 -12.04 11.01
N LYS A 93 9.35 -12.56 11.67
CA LYS A 93 10.72 -12.02 11.61
C LYS A 93 11.25 -11.90 10.18
N GLU A 94 11.04 -12.95 9.38
CA GLU A 94 11.54 -12.96 8.00
C GLU A 94 10.81 -11.93 7.13
N GLN A 95 9.49 -11.82 7.29
CA GLN A 95 8.69 -10.81 6.61
C GLN A 95 9.16 -9.39 6.99
N ILE A 96 9.39 -9.14 8.29
CA ILE A 96 9.91 -7.85 8.77
C ILE A 96 11.28 -7.56 8.15
N ASN A 97 12.20 -8.51 8.12
CA ASN A 97 13.53 -8.33 7.53
C ASN A 97 13.44 -7.99 6.04
N VAL A 98 12.57 -8.68 5.29
CA VAL A 98 12.36 -8.42 3.86
C VAL A 98 11.78 -7.02 3.66
N THR A 99 10.74 -6.66 4.42
CA THR A 99 10.12 -5.32 4.33
C THR A 99 11.11 -4.22 4.65
N LEU A 100 11.78 -4.28 5.81
CA LEU A 100 12.77 -3.27 6.21
C LEU A 100 13.98 -3.24 5.27
N GLY A 101 14.38 -4.39 4.74
CA GLY A 101 15.45 -4.51 3.75
C GLY A 101 15.10 -3.78 2.45
N MET A 102 13.88 -3.96 1.94
CA MET A 102 13.40 -3.25 0.75
C MET A 102 13.27 -1.75 0.99
N GLU A 103 12.70 -1.33 2.12
CA GLU A 103 12.62 0.10 2.49
C GLU A 103 14.02 0.72 2.51
N LYS A 104 14.99 0.04 3.14
CA LYS A 104 16.35 0.54 3.22
C LYS A 104 17.04 0.57 1.85
N ALA A 105 16.75 -0.39 0.97
CA ALA A 105 17.28 -0.42 -0.38
C ALA A 105 16.78 0.80 -1.19
N ILE A 106 15.47 1.11 -1.10
CA ILE A 106 14.87 2.28 -1.75
C ILE A 106 15.53 3.57 -1.26
N ASP A 107 15.67 3.72 0.07
CA ASP A 107 16.36 4.88 0.65
C ASP A 107 17.77 5.06 0.10
N LEU A 108 18.54 3.96 0.00
CA LEU A 108 19.91 3.99 -0.50
C LEU A 108 19.98 4.37 -1.99
N VAL A 109 19.01 3.95 -2.79
CA VAL A 109 18.92 4.37 -4.21
C VAL A 109 18.71 5.88 -4.29
N TYR A 110 17.76 6.44 -3.55
CA TYR A 110 17.51 7.89 -3.54
C TYR A 110 18.68 8.70 -2.96
N GLU A 111 19.36 8.19 -1.94
CA GLU A 111 20.60 8.79 -1.44
C GLU A 111 21.66 8.87 -2.55
N LYS A 112 21.82 7.81 -3.33
CA LYS A 112 22.75 7.77 -4.47
C LYS A 112 22.35 8.71 -5.60
N ILE A 113 21.07 8.78 -5.93
CA ILE A 113 20.52 9.73 -6.92
C ILE A 113 20.90 11.15 -6.53
N ASN A 114 20.62 11.56 -5.28
CA ASN A 114 20.94 12.90 -4.80
C ASN A 114 22.45 13.22 -4.87
N LEU A 115 23.31 12.25 -4.53
CA LEU A 115 24.76 12.42 -4.65
C LEU A 115 25.23 12.59 -6.10
N ILE A 116 24.61 11.86 -7.03
CA ILE A 116 24.89 11.97 -8.47
C ILE A 116 24.44 13.34 -8.98
N GLU A 117 23.23 13.77 -8.65
CA GLU A 117 22.69 15.08 -9.07
C GLU A 117 23.50 16.25 -8.53
N ASP A 118 23.92 16.22 -7.26
CA ASP A 118 24.77 17.27 -6.66
C ASP A 118 26.15 17.33 -7.33
N ALA A 119 26.75 16.18 -7.60
CA ALA A 119 28.06 16.12 -8.27
C ALA A 119 27.98 16.64 -9.72
N LEU A 120 26.90 16.33 -10.45
CA LEU A 120 26.64 16.89 -11.79
C LEU A 120 26.36 18.39 -11.72
N GLY A 121 25.54 18.84 -10.77
CA GLY A 121 25.19 20.25 -10.58
C GLY A 121 26.37 21.15 -10.19
N THR A 122 27.40 20.57 -9.56
CA THR A 122 28.66 21.26 -9.23
C THR A 122 29.68 21.25 -10.37
N GLY A 123 29.36 20.62 -11.51
CA GLY A 123 30.16 20.63 -12.74
C GLY A 123 31.14 19.47 -12.87
N SER A 124 30.97 18.39 -12.10
CA SER A 124 31.76 17.16 -12.28
C SER A 124 31.41 16.49 -13.62
N THR A 125 32.40 15.86 -14.25
CA THR A 125 32.18 15.06 -15.46
C THR A 125 31.46 13.75 -15.14
N LEU A 126 30.75 13.17 -16.13
CA LEU A 126 30.03 11.90 -15.96
C LEU A 126 30.94 10.77 -15.46
N GLU A 127 32.19 10.74 -15.93
CA GLU A 127 33.21 9.77 -15.52
C GLU A 127 33.66 9.96 -14.07
N GLU A 128 33.82 11.21 -13.61
CA GLU A 128 34.14 11.52 -12.21
C GLU A 128 32.99 11.14 -11.27
N VAL A 129 31.76 11.48 -11.65
CA VAL A 129 30.55 11.14 -10.87
C VAL A 129 30.40 9.62 -10.72
N ALA A 130 30.64 8.88 -11.81
CA ALA A 130 30.59 7.42 -11.77
C ALA A 130 31.62 6.84 -10.79
N VAL A 131 32.89 7.26 -10.88
CA VAL A 131 33.96 6.78 -9.99
C VAL A 131 33.69 7.12 -8.52
N GLN A 132 33.24 8.35 -8.23
CA GLN A 132 32.92 8.78 -6.86
C GLN A 132 31.80 7.96 -6.22
N ASN A 133 30.86 7.46 -7.03
CA ASN A 133 29.71 6.71 -6.57
C ASN A 133 29.86 5.18 -6.70
N GLY A 134 31.03 4.69 -7.14
CA GLY A 134 31.29 3.26 -7.32
C GLY A 134 30.60 2.65 -8.55
N LEU A 135 30.27 3.49 -9.53
CA LEU A 135 29.64 3.13 -10.80
C LEU A 135 30.66 3.12 -11.94
N THR A 136 30.27 2.54 -13.06
CA THR A 136 31.06 2.52 -14.29
C THR A 136 30.27 3.12 -15.44
N THR A 137 30.89 4.02 -16.21
CA THR A 137 30.30 4.53 -17.44
C THR A 137 30.36 3.47 -18.55
N GLN A 138 29.36 3.48 -19.43
CA GLN A 138 29.32 2.64 -20.63
C GLN A 138 29.21 3.54 -21.86
N THR A 139 29.85 3.13 -22.96
CA THR A 139 29.79 3.85 -24.23
C THR A 139 29.04 3.01 -25.26
N ILE A 140 27.87 3.48 -25.67
CA ILE A 140 27.09 2.89 -26.76
C ILE A 140 27.50 3.59 -28.06
N ASN A 141 28.00 2.82 -29.03
CA ASN A 141 28.46 3.36 -30.32
C ASN A 141 27.44 3.01 -31.43
N ASN A 142 27.37 3.86 -32.46
CA ASN A 142 26.56 3.64 -33.66
C ASN A 142 25.05 3.46 -33.38
N LEU A 143 24.52 4.17 -32.39
CA LEU A 143 23.10 4.19 -32.07
C LEU A 143 22.33 5.11 -33.04
N ASP A 144 21.25 4.61 -33.63
CA ASP A 144 20.31 5.41 -34.42
C ASP A 144 19.07 5.87 -33.62
N LYS A 145 18.22 6.68 -34.25
CA LYS A 145 16.99 7.23 -33.64
C LYS A 145 15.92 6.19 -33.33
N GLN A 146 16.06 4.99 -33.88
CA GLN A 146 15.12 3.89 -33.72
C GLN A 146 15.64 2.86 -32.70
N GLY A 147 16.82 3.06 -32.11
CA GLY A 147 17.43 2.10 -31.19
C GLY A 147 18.21 0.98 -31.87
N ASN A 148 18.55 1.13 -33.16
CA ASN A 148 19.33 0.15 -33.91
C ASN A 148 20.81 0.54 -34.00
N ASN A 149 21.62 -0.47 -34.30
CA ASN A 149 23.05 -0.37 -34.55
C ASN A 149 23.34 0.03 -36.02
N ILE A 150 24.63 0.05 -36.40
CA ILE A 150 25.09 0.40 -37.76
C ILE A 150 24.54 -0.52 -38.87
N ASP A 151 24.23 -1.78 -38.54
CA ASP A 151 23.69 -2.77 -39.46
C ASP A 151 22.17 -2.66 -39.61
N GLY A 152 21.53 -1.74 -38.87
CA GLY A 152 20.08 -1.58 -38.81
C GLY A 152 19.38 -2.64 -37.97
N GLU A 153 20.12 -3.35 -37.12
CA GLU A 153 19.61 -4.37 -36.21
C GLU A 153 19.53 -3.85 -34.77
N ALA A 154 18.66 -4.42 -33.96
CA ALA A 154 18.59 -4.11 -32.54
C ALA A 154 19.90 -4.49 -31.81
N PHE A 155 20.24 -3.74 -30.76
CA PHE A 155 21.39 -4.09 -29.91
C PHE A 155 21.18 -5.43 -29.21
N VAL A 156 22.25 -6.23 -29.11
CA VAL A 156 22.28 -7.50 -28.38
C VAL A 156 23.40 -7.41 -27.36
N GLY A 157 23.06 -7.49 -26.07
CA GLY A 157 24.06 -7.37 -25.00
C GLY A 157 23.54 -6.61 -23.78
N PRO A 158 24.42 -6.29 -22.82
CA PRO A 158 24.06 -5.55 -21.60
C PRO A 158 23.38 -4.19 -21.87
N GLU A 159 23.61 -3.59 -23.03
CA GLU A 159 23.03 -2.32 -23.45
C GLU A 159 21.63 -2.44 -24.10
N SER A 160 21.16 -3.64 -24.43
CA SER A 160 19.87 -3.80 -25.14
C SER A 160 18.71 -3.22 -24.36
N ASP A 161 18.73 -3.39 -23.04
CA ASP A 161 17.64 -3.00 -22.16
C ASP A 161 17.51 -1.47 -22.16
N ILE A 162 18.59 -0.74 -21.92
CA ILE A 162 18.58 0.73 -21.86
C ILE A 162 18.32 1.36 -23.23
N VAL A 163 18.85 0.79 -24.32
CA VAL A 163 18.65 1.31 -25.68
C VAL A 163 17.20 1.12 -26.15
N SER A 164 16.50 0.11 -25.63
CA SER A 164 15.09 -0.12 -25.94
C SER A 164 14.13 0.83 -25.22
N MET A 165 14.62 1.59 -24.22
CA MET A 165 13.80 2.52 -23.45
C MET A 165 13.50 3.79 -24.24
N THR A 166 12.22 4.14 -24.33
CA THR A 166 11.77 5.38 -24.99
C THR A 166 12.43 6.61 -24.39
N ASP A 167 12.48 6.72 -23.07
CA ASP A 167 13.04 7.88 -22.36
C ASP A 167 14.54 8.03 -22.62
N PHE A 168 15.26 6.90 -22.70
CA PHE A 168 16.69 6.92 -23.04
C PHE A 168 16.91 7.42 -24.47
N LEU A 169 16.18 6.89 -25.45
CA LEU A 169 16.29 7.33 -26.83
C LEU A 169 15.91 8.82 -26.94
N GLU A 170 14.77 9.23 -26.41
CA GLU A 170 14.33 10.62 -26.45
C GLU A 170 15.38 11.56 -25.84
N THR A 171 15.89 11.23 -24.65
CA THR A 171 16.91 12.03 -23.98
C THR A 171 18.22 12.06 -24.76
N SER A 172 18.63 10.94 -25.36
CA SER A 172 19.87 10.86 -26.15
C SER A 172 19.85 11.74 -27.41
N TRP A 173 18.67 11.96 -27.99
CA TRP A 173 18.48 12.76 -29.21
C TRP A 173 18.03 14.20 -28.94
N SER A 174 17.58 14.51 -27.73
CA SER A 174 17.18 15.86 -27.31
C SER A 174 18.29 16.62 -26.56
N THR A 175 19.22 15.90 -25.91
CA THR A 175 20.37 16.48 -25.23
C THR A 175 21.42 16.93 -26.25
N ASP A 176 22.03 18.09 -26.03
CA ASP A 176 23.09 18.60 -26.90
C ASP A 176 24.36 17.75 -26.81
N ILE A 177 25.13 17.72 -27.90
CA ILE A 177 26.36 16.95 -27.99
C ILE A 177 27.42 17.50 -27.02
N GLU A 178 28.09 16.60 -26.32
CA GLU A 178 29.02 16.84 -25.20
C GLU A 178 28.39 17.45 -23.94
N GLU A 179 27.06 17.63 -23.90
CA GLU A 179 26.33 18.01 -22.70
C GLU A 179 25.88 16.77 -21.93
N VAL A 180 25.99 16.84 -20.60
CA VAL A 180 25.50 15.78 -19.72
C VAL A 180 24.03 16.06 -19.43
N SER A 181 23.17 15.06 -19.61
CA SER A 181 21.76 15.16 -19.26
C SER A 181 21.58 15.33 -17.75
N THR A 182 20.38 15.74 -17.34
CA THR A 182 19.94 15.51 -15.96
C THR A 182 19.81 14.01 -15.70
N LEU A 183 19.65 13.64 -14.43
CA LEU A 183 19.22 12.29 -14.07
C LEU A 183 17.79 12.07 -14.54
N ILE A 184 17.56 10.95 -15.21
CA ILE A 184 16.25 10.52 -15.72
C ILE A 184 15.83 9.26 -14.95
N ASP A 185 14.60 9.29 -14.44
CA ASP A 185 13.88 8.11 -13.95
C ASP A 185 13.13 7.49 -15.14
N ALA A 186 13.60 6.32 -15.60
CA ALA A 186 13.03 5.60 -16.73
C ALA A 186 11.95 4.58 -16.30
N GLY A 187 11.56 4.58 -15.02
CA GLY A 187 10.71 3.57 -14.42
C GLY A 187 11.40 2.20 -14.28
N ASN A 188 10.65 1.23 -13.73
CA ASN A 188 11.16 -0.14 -13.47
C ASN A 188 12.51 -0.15 -12.74
N ASP A 189 12.64 0.69 -11.71
CA ASP A 189 13.86 0.87 -10.90
C ASP A 189 15.12 1.25 -11.72
N THR A 190 14.95 1.83 -12.91
CA THR A 190 16.05 2.24 -13.78
C THR A 190 16.21 3.76 -13.79
N PHE A 191 17.41 4.21 -13.44
CA PHE A 191 17.82 5.61 -13.53
C PHE A 191 19.04 5.73 -14.42
N PHE A 192 19.11 6.77 -15.24
CA PHE A 192 20.29 7.00 -16.09
C PHE A 192 20.65 8.47 -16.20
N VAL A 193 21.92 8.69 -16.55
CA VAL A 193 22.48 9.96 -17.01
C VAL A 193 23.27 9.63 -18.26
N LEU A 194 23.13 10.46 -19.30
CA LEU A 194 23.84 10.26 -20.56
C LEU A 194 24.57 11.54 -20.99
N LYS A 195 25.54 11.35 -21.87
CA LYS A 195 26.26 12.44 -22.54
C LYS A 195 26.38 12.05 -24.01
N PRO A 196 25.59 12.63 -24.94
CA PRO A 196 25.72 12.33 -26.35
C PRO A 196 27.08 12.77 -26.86
N ILE A 197 27.81 11.87 -27.52
CA ILE A 197 29.14 12.17 -28.08
C ILE A 197 29.10 12.07 -29.60
N ARG A 198 29.87 12.93 -30.28
CA ARG A 198 30.11 12.75 -31.73
C ARG A 198 31.26 11.76 -31.93
N ARG A 199 31.00 10.69 -32.66
CA ARG A 199 32.05 9.76 -33.11
C ARG A 199 31.93 9.49 -34.60
#